data_AF-A0A6I7Q7E7-F1
#
_entry.id   AF-A0A6I7Q7E7-F1
#
_cell.length_a   1.000
_cell.length_b   1.000
_cell.length_c   1.000
_cell.angle_alpha   90.00
_cell.angle_beta   90.00
_cell.angle_gamma   90.00
#
_symmetry.space_group_name_H-M   'P 1'
#
loop_
_entity.id
_entity.type
_entity.pdbx_description
1 polymer ?
#
loop_
_entity_poly.entity_id
_entity_poly.type
_entity_poly.pdbx_seq_one_letter_code
_entity_poly.pdbx_strand_id
1 'polypeptide(L)'
;MQDVYLIIVLAPLAGAIIAGFFGGLIGRQGAHRAAIAGVGLSTGLSLWVLSRFIWHDEPAFNGPVYTWLVSDGLHLEIGFLIDRLTALMMAVVTFVSLMVHIYTIGYMADDEHNWPETSRAGTNSYQRFFAYISLFTFSMLMLVMANNFLQLFFGWE
;
A
#
# COMPACT_ATOMS: atom_id res chain seq x y z
N MET A 1 15.25 -2.91 -11.21
CA MET A 1 14.41 -1.78 -10.74
C MET A 1 12.93 -2.15 -10.73
N GLN A 2 12.40 -2.78 -11.77
CA GLN A 2 10.99 -3.21 -11.83
C GLN A 2 10.54 -4.02 -10.61
N ASP A 3 11.34 -5.01 -10.15
CA ASP A 3 11.01 -5.80 -8.96
C ASP A 3 10.89 -4.95 -7.68
N VAL A 4 11.70 -3.89 -7.57
CA VAL A 4 11.64 -2.97 -6.41
C VAL A 4 10.33 -2.20 -6.42
N TYR A 5 9.89 -1.71 -7.59
CA TYR A 5 8.61 -1.02 -7.73
C TYR A 5 7.43 -1.93 -7.39
N LEU A 6 7.50 -3.20 -7.81
CA LEU A 6 6.51 -4.22 -7.45
C LEU A 6 6.48 -4.47 -5.94
N ILE A 7 7.65 -4.60 -5.29
CA ILE A 7 7.69 -4.81 -3.85
C ILE A 7 7.11 -3.60 -3.10
N ILE A 8 7.40 -2.37 -3.54
CA ILE A 8 6.84 -1.15 -2.95
C ILE A 8 5.31 -1.17 -2.98
N VAL A 9 4.70 -1.57 -4.10
CA VAL A 9 3.24 -1.69 -4.21
C VAL A 9 2.70 -2.86 -3.38
N LEU A 10 3.30 -4.04 -3.52
CA LEU A 10 2.72 -5.29 -3.03
C LEU A 10 2.94 -5.53 -1.54
N ALA A 11 3.94 -4.91 -0.92
CA ALA A 11 4.20 -5.07 0.51
C ALA A 11 3.03 -4.59 1.42
N PRO A 12 2.41 -3.41 1.22
CA PRO A 12 1.22 -3.02 1.98
C PRO A 12 0.02 -3.88 1.65
N LEU A 13 -0.12 -4.38 0.42
CA LEU A 13 -1.17 -5.34 0.07
C LEU A 13 -1.01 -6.66 0.83
N ALA A 14 0.22 -7.18 0.93
CA ALA A 14 0.51 -8.36 1.73
C ALA A 14 0.20 -8.12 3.21
N GLY A 15 0.56 -6.95 3.75
CA GLY A 15 0.18 -6.52 5.10
C GLY A 15 -1.34 -6.50 5.30
N ALA A 16 -2.09 -5.97 4.33
CA ALA A 16 -3.55 -5.92 4.36
C ALA A 16 -4.19 -7.32 4.34
N ILE A 17 -3.70 -8.22 3.49
CA ILE A 17 -4.20 -9.61 3.39
C ILE A 17 -3.92 -10.36 4.70
N ILE A 18 -2.70 -10.22 5.26
CA ILE A 18 -2.32 -10.88 6.51
C ILE A 18 -3.18 -10.35 7.68
N ALA A 19 -3.30 -9.03 7.83
CA ALA A 19 -4.11 -8.43 8.88
C ALA A 19 -5.61 -8.72 8.71
N GLY A 20 -6.12 -8.75 7.47
CA GLY A 20 -7.54 -8.93 7.19
C GLY A 20 -8.03 -10.37 7.31
N PHE A 21 -7.40 -11.32 6.61
CA PHE A 21 -7.84 -12.72 6.57
C PHE A 21 -7.26 -13.54 7.73
N PHE A 22 -6.02 -13.27 8.14
CA PHE A 22 -5.34 -14.03 9.19
C PHE A 22 -5.32 -13.31 10.54
N GLY A 23 -5.86 -12.08 10.63
CA GLY A 23 -5.90 -11.26 11.84
C GLY A 23 -6.54 -11.93 13.06
N GLY A 24 -7.55 -12.78 12.83
CA GLY A 24 -8.18 -13.57 13.90
C GLY A 24 -7.29 -14.69 14.45
N LEU A 25 -6.35 -15.21 13.64
CA LEU A 25 -5.42 -16.28 14.03
C LEU A 25 -4.15 -15.73 14.70
N ILE A 26 -3.61 -14.63 14.17
CA ILE A 26 -2.35 -14.01 14.63
C ILE A 26 -2.56 -13.01 15.79
N GLY A 27 -3.82 -12.65 16.08
CA GLY A 27 -4.20 -11.70 17.12
C GLY A 27 -3.83 -10.25 16.81
N ARG A 28 -4.16 -9.33 17.73
CA ARG A 28 -3.96 -7.87 17.59
C ARG A 28 -2.51 -7.51 17.27
N GLN A 29 -1.56 -8.05 18.04
CA GLN A 29 -0.13 -7.73 17.89
C GLN A 29 0.43 -8.24 16.56
N GLY A 30 0.02 -9.43 16.12
CA GLY A 30 0.44 -9.97 14.83
C GLY A 30 -0.06 -9.12 13.66
N ALA A 31 -1.34 -8.71 13.71
CA ALA A 31 -1.97 -7.95 12.63
C ALA A 31 -1.33 -6.57 12.41
N HIS A 32 -1.16 -5.76 13.46
CA HIS A 32 -0.54 -4.45 13.28
C HIS A 32 0.95 -4.57 12.90
N ARG A 33 1.67 -5.58 13.42
CA ARG A 33 3.10 -5.76 13.08
C ARG A 33 3.27 -6.12 11.61
N ALA A 34 2.41 -6.99 11.07
CA ALA A 34 2.42 -7.35 9.66
C ALA A 34 2.11 -6.13 8.77
N ALA A 35 1.07 -5.36 9.12
CA ALA A 35 0.70 -4.13 8.40
C ALA A 35 1.84 -3.09 8.43
N ILE A 36 2.41 -2.81 9.60
CA ILE A 36 3.51 -1.84 9.77
C ILE A 36 4.78 -2.31 9.07
N ALA A 37 5.10 -3.61 9.11
CA ALA A 37 6.26 -4.14 8.40
C ALA A 37 6.11 -4.00 6.87
N GLY A 38 4.91 -4.27 6.34
CA GLY A 38 4.61 -4.10 4.92
C GLY A 38 4.76 -2.64 4.47
N VAL A 39 4.12 -1.71 5.19
CA VAL A 39 4.21 -0.28 4.87
C VAL A 39 5.63 0.25 5.10
N GLY A 40 6.29 -0.13 6.19
CA GLY A 40 7.65 0.29 6.51
C GLY A 40 8.68 -0.18 5.47
N LEU A 41 8.52 -1.40 4.94
CA LEU A 41 9.31 -1.87 3.81
C LEU A 41 9.10 -0.98 2.58
N SER A 42 7.86 -0.65 2.24
CA SER A 42 7.55 0.26 1.14
C SER A 42 8.10 1.67 1.36
N THR A 43 8.07 2.19 2.59
CA THR A 43 8.67 3.49 2.91
C THR A 43 10.18 3.47 2.70
N GLY A 44 10.87 2.46 3.23
CA GLY A 44 12.32 2.32 3.07
C GLY A 44 12.73 2.21 1.60
N LEU A 45 12.03 1.38 0.83
CA LEU A 45 12.29 1.22 -0.60
C LEU A 45 11.91 2.48 -1.41
N SER A 46 10.82 3.17 -1.06
CA SER A 46 10.43 4.42 -1.75
C SER A 46 11.42 5.55 -1.51
N LEU A 47 11.92 5.69 -0.27
CA LEU A 47 12.99 6.64 0.04
C LEU A 47 14.30 6.27 -0.68
N TRP A 48 14.59 4.97 -0.79
CA TRP A 48 15.72 4.50 -1.60
C TRP A 48 15.54 4.85 -3.08
N VAL A 49 14.37 4.63 -3.67
CA VAL A 49 14.09 5.02 -5.07
C VAL A 49 14.24 6.53 -5.25
N LEU A 50 13.69 7.35 -4.35
CA LEU A 50 13.84 8.80 -4.38
C LEU A 50 15.31 9.22 -4.31
N SER A 51 16.11 8.55 -3.47
CA SER A 51 17.56 8.79 -3.36
C SER A 51 18.29 8.59 -4.70
N ARG A 52 17.87 7.61 -5.50
CA ARG A 52 18.46 7.31 -6.81
C ARG A 52 18.16 8.42 -7.82
N PHE A 53 16.94 8.93 -7.84
CA PHE A 53 16.55 10.03 -8.71
C PHE A 53 17.22 11.37 -8.34
N ILE A 54 17.52 11.60 -7.06
CA ILE A 54 18.16 12.84 -6.59
C ILE A 54 19.68 12.82 -6.78
N TRP A 55 20.34 11.72 -6.40
CA TRP A 55 21.81 11.66 -6.34
C TRP A 55 22.48 10.95 -7.50
N HIS A 56 21.75 10.15 -8.27
CA HIS A 56 22.32 9.29 -9.32
C HIS A 56 21.74 9.55 -10.71
N ASP A 57 20.95 10.62 -10.89
CA ASP A 57 20.29 11.00 -12.16
C ASP A 57 19.66 9.80 -12.89
N GLU A 58 18.95 8.95 -12.14
CA GLU A 58 18.31 7.74 -12.66
C GLU A 58 17.29 8.09 -13.77
N PRO A 59 17.28 7.36 -14.91
CA PRO A 59 16.32 7.59 -15.99
C PRO A 59 14.90 7.22 -15.54
N ALA A 60 13.91 7.92 -16.10
CA ALA A 60 12.51 7.60 -15.86
C ALA A 60 12.17 6.20 -16.43
N PHE A 61 11.43 5.42 -15.66
CA PHE A 61 10.89 4.15 -16.10
C PHE A 61 9.44 4.36 -16.58
N ASN A 62 9.12 3.90 -17.79
CA ASN A 62 7.74 3.82 -18.26
C ASN A 62 7.58 2.51 -19.01
N GLY A 63 6.80 1.59 -18.46
CA GLY A 63 6.57 0.30 -19.12
C GLY A 63 5.42 -0.49 -18.51
N PRO A 64 4.82 -1.40 -19.30
CA PRO A 64 3.83 -2.33 -18.79
C PRO A 64 4.47 -3.39 -17.90
N VAL A 65 3.76 -3.70 -16.83
CA VAL A 65 4.05 -4.83 -15.94
C VAL A 65 3.20 -6.03 -16.35
N TYR A 66 1.93 -5.80 -16.68
CA TYR A 66 0.99 -6.85 -17.05
C TYR A 66 -0.05 -6.32 -18.04
N THR A 67 -0.23 -7.00 -19.16
CA THR A 67 -1.29 -6.66 -20.13
C THR A 67 -2.59 -7.30 -19.67
N TRP A 68 -3.58 -6.49 -19.29
CA TRP A 68 -4.85 -6.97 -18.77
C TRP A 68 -5.82 -7.38 -19.88
N LEU A 69 -5.97 -6.54 -20.90
CA LEU A 69 -6.85 -6.81 -22.04
C LEU A 69 -6.25 -6.22 -23.31
N VAL A 70 -6.28 -6.99 -24.39
CA VAL A 70 -6.03 -6.49 -25.74
C VAL A 70 -7.29 -6.74 -26.56
N SER A 71 -7.89 -5.69 -27.09
CA SER A 71 -9.09 -5.78 -27.92
C SER A 71 -9.01 -4.78 -29.06
N ASP A 72 -8.89 -5.26 -30.30
CA ASP A 72 -8.96 -4.49 -31.55
C ASP A 72 -8.24 -3.13 -31.52
N GLY A 73 -6.96 -3.13 -31.10
CA GLY A 73 -6.11 -1.94 -31.01
C GLY A 73 -6.15 -1.20 -29.66
N LEU A 74 -7.07 -1.53 -28.76
CA LEU A 74 -7.06 -1.07 -27.37
C LEU A 74 -6.18 -2.00 -26.52
N HIS A 75 -5.10 -1.44 -25.98
CA HIS A 75 -4.22 -2.10 -25.01
C HIS A 75 -4.51 -1.55 -23.62
N LEU A 76 -5.12 -2.37 -22.76
CA LEU A 76 -5.32 -2.07 -21.35
C LEU A 76 -4.25 -2.80 -20.55
N GLU A 77 -3.34 -2.04 -19.97
CA GLU A 77 -2.16 -2.58 -19.29
C GLU A 77 -2.09 -2.04 -17.87
N ILE A 78 -1.58 -2.83 -16.95
CA ILE A 78 -1.08 -2.37 -15.66
C ILE A 78 0.38 -2.02 -15.91
N GLY A 79 0.73 -0.76 -15.77
CA GLY A 79 2.04 -0.23 -16.11
C GLY A 79 2.50 0.82 -15.11
N PHE A 80 3.81 0.94 -14.96
CA PHE A 80 4.40 1.89 -14.03
C PHE A 80 5.10 3.02 -14.78
N LEU A 81 4.77 4.24 -14.38
CA LEU A 81 5.50 5.45 -14.73
C LEU A 81 6.24 5.94 -13.48
N ILE A 82 7.54 5.65 -13.40
CA ILE A 82 8.40 6.09 -12.30
C ILE A 82 9.35 7.17 -12.81
N ASP A 83 9.02 8.42 -12.52
CA ASP A 83 9.90 9.56 -12.71
C ASP A 83 10.21 10.25 -11.36
N ARG A 84 10.83 11.43 -11.41
CA ARG A 84 11.16 12.21 -10.21
C ARG A 84 9.93 12.60 -9.39
N LEU A 85 8.82 12.91 -10.05
CA LEU A 85 7.58 13.31 -9.39
C LEU A 85 6.92 12.09 -8.73
N THR A 86 6.79 10.98 -9.45
CA THR A 86 6.27 9.73 -8.91
C THR A 86 7.11 9.25 -7.73
N ALA A 87 8.45 9.29 -7.84
CA ALA A 87 9.35 8.90 -6.75
C ALA A 87 9.14 9.73 -5.47
N LEU A 88 8.96 11.04 -5.61
CA LEU A 88 8.65 11.91 -4.48
C LEU A 88 7.28 11.57 -3.87
N MET A 89 6.26 11.39 -4.70
CA MET A 89 4.91 11.08 -4.24
C MET A 89 4.83 9.71 -3.55
N MET A 90 5.51 8.69 -4.08
CA MET A 90 5.63 7.37 -3.41
C MET A 90 6.25 7.50 -2.02
N ALA A 91 7.34 8.27 -1.89
CA ALA A 91 7.99 8.49 -0.59
C ALA A 91 7.07 9.21 0.39
N VAL A 92 6.36 10.25 -0.05
CA VAL A 92 5.42 11.00 0.82
C VAL A 92 4.26 10.12 1.27
N VAL A 93 3.60 9.41 0.34
CA VAL A 93 2.45 8.55 0.64
C VAL A 93 2.84 7.44 1.62
N THR A 94 3.93 6.74 1.35
CA THR A 94 4.39 5.64 2.21
C THR A 94 4.88 6.14 3.57
N PHE A 95 5.55 7.30 3.63
CA PHE A 95 6.00 7.88 4.90
C PHE A 95 4.85 8.34 5.78
N VAL A 96 3.90 9.10 5.22
CA VAL A 96 2.70 9.54 5.95
C VAL A 96 1.88 8.33 6.39
N SER A 97 1.73 7.33 5.51
CA SER A 97 1.04 6.08 5.86
C SER A 97 1.72 5.37 7.03
N LEU A 98 3.06 5.26 7.04
CA LEU A 98 3.78 4.65 8.16
C LEU A 98 3.52 5.38 9.48
N MET A 99 3.52 6.71 9.47
CA MET A 99 3.22 7.51 10.67
C MET A 99 1.78 7.29 11.15
N VAL A 100 0.81 7.22 10.22
CA VAL A 100 -0.58 6.91 10.55
C VAL A 100 -0.68 5.51 11.18
N HIS A 101 -0.02 4.50 10.61
CA HIS A 101 -0.06 3.14 11.16
C HIS A 101 0.51 3.08 12.60
N ILE A 102 1.60 3.79 12.87
CA ILE A 102 2.20 3.87 14.21
C ILE A 102 1.25 4.60 15.17
N TYR A 103 0.69 5.74 14.75
CA TYR A 103 -0.25 6.51 15.55
C TYR A 103 -1.51 5.70 15.92
N THR A 104 -2.03 4.93 14.95
CA THR A 104 -3.20 4.07 15.15
C THR A 104 -3.04 3.04 16.26
N ILE A 105 -1.81 2.58 16.56
CA ILE A 105 -1.60 1.63 17.67
C ILE A 105 -2.12 2.21 18.98
N GLY A 106 -1.77 3.47 19.27
CA GLY A 106 -2.22 4.17 20.48
C GLY A 106 -3.68 4.59 20.37
N TYR A 107 -4.10 5.10 19.21
CA TYR A 107 -5.46 5.58 18.99
C TYR A 107 -6.52 4.48 19.15
N MET A 108 -6.21 3.24 18.74
CA MET A 108 -7.13 2.09 18.81
C MET A 108 -6.81 1.12 19.96
N ALA A 109 -6.03 1.56 20.94
CA ALA A 109 -5.65 0.71 22.08
C ALA A 109 -6.89 0.14 22.80
N ASP A 110 -7.91 0.98 23.01
CA ASP A 110 -9.12 0.63 23.77
C ASP A 110 -10.34 0.27 22.89
N ASP A 111 -10.13 -0.02 21.60
CA ASP A 111 -11.22 -0.21 20.63
C ASP A 111 -12.25 -1.30 21.00
N GLU A 112 -11.82 -2.33 21.74
CA GLU A 112 -12.71 -3.41 22.18
C GLU A 112 -13.78 -2.96 23.17
N HIS A 113 -13.55 -1.89 23.93
CA HIS A 113 -14.52 -1.34 24.88
C HIS A 113 -15.64 -0.53 24.20
N ASN A 114 -15.45 -0.13 22.94
CA ASN A 114 -16.39 0.73 22.21
C ASN A 114 -17.57 -0.04 21.62
N TRP A 115 -17.55 -1.38 21.69
CA TRP A 115 -18.54 -2.24 21.05
C TRP A 115 -19.37 -3.02 22.06
N PRO A 116 -20.71 -3.12 21.91
CA PRO A 116 -21.53 -3.99 22.74
C PRO A 116 -21.04 -5.44 22.64
N GLU A 117 -20.91 -6.15 23.77
CA GLU A 117 -20.42 -7.53 23.82
C GLU A 117 -21.24 -8.50 22.92
N THR A 118 -22.49 -8.16 22.64
CA THR A 118 -23.40 -8.94 21.78
C THR A 118 -23.18 -8.71 20.28
N SER A 119 -22.37 -7.73 19.88
CA SER A 119 -22.25 -7.31 18.48
C SER A 119 -21.07 -7.97 17.76
N ARG A 120 -21.38 -8.73 16.71
CA ARG A 120 -20.39 -9.38 15.83
C ARG A 120 -19.56 -8.39 15.01
N ALA A 121 -19.96 -7.13 14.92
CA ALA A 121 -19.22 -6.13 14.17
C ALA A 121 -17.90 -5.73 14.87
N GLY A 122 -17.80 -5.87 16.20
CA GLY A 122 -16.59 -5.59 16.98
C GLY A 122 -15.57 -6.72 16.95
N THR A 123 -15.96 -7.91 16.51
CA THR A 123 -15.04 -9.05 16.41
C THR A 123 -13.92 -8.73 15.43
N ASN A 124 -12.68 -8.70 15.92
CA ASN A 124 -11.48 -8.35 15.17
C ASN A 124 -11.53 -6.96 14.50
N SER A 125 -12.24 -5.98 15.09
CA SER A 125 -12.33 -4.61 14.57
C SER A 125 -10.95 -3.97 14.37
N TYR A 126 -10.05 -4.15 15.34
CA TYR A 126 -8.68 -3.66 15.31
C TYR A 126 -7.89 -4.20 14.11
N GLN A 127 -7.92 -5.52 13.88
CA GLN A 127 -7.21 -6.14 12.77
C GLN A 127 -7.79 -5.72 11.43
N ARG A 128 -9.13 -5.61 11.34
CA ARG A 128 -9.82 -5.12 10.15
C ARG A 128 -9.45 -3.67 9.83
N PHE A 129 -9.31 -2.83 10.84
CA PHE A 129 -8.85 -1.45 10.65
C PHE A 129 -7.46 -1.40 10.02
N PHE A 130 -6.49 -2.14 10.59
CA PHE A 130 -5.14 -2.22 10.03
C PHE A 130 -5.12 -2.76 8.60
N ALA A 131 -5.99 -3.73 8.28
CA ALA A 131 -6.14 -4.22 6.91
C ALA A 131 -6.61 -3.11 5.95
N TYR A 132 -7.59 -2.30 6.35
CA TYR A 132 -8.11 -1.22 5.51
C TYR A 132 -7.11 -0.09 5.28
N ILE A 133 -6.39 0.37 6.31
CA ILE A 133 -5.39 1.43 6.11
C ILE A 133 -4.18 0.95 5.29
N SER A 134 -3.81 -0.33 5.38
CA SER A 134 -2.80 -0.94 4.51
C SER A 134 -3.31 -1.08 3.07
N LEU A 135 -4.57 -1.49 2.86
CA LEU A 135 -5.18 -1.56 1.53
C LEU A 135 -5.28 -0.17 0.88
N PHE A 136 -5.65 0.85 1.66
CA PHE A 136 -5.65 2.25 1.22
C PHE A 136 -4.26 2.68 0.73
N THR A 137 -3.21 2.29 1.45
CA THR A 137 -1.83 2.59 1.05
C THR A 137 -1.47 1.91 -0.27
N PHE A 138 -1.90 0.65 -0.47
CA PHE A 138 -1.75 -0.05 -1.74
C PHE A 138 -2.47 0.66 -2.89
N SER A 139 -3.76 1.01 -2.72
CA SER A 139 -4.53 1.72 -3.76
C SER A 139 -3.90 3.06 -4.11
N MET A 140 -3.46 3.82 -3.11
CA MET A 140 -2.78 5.09 -3.32
C MET A 140 -1.46 4.93 -4.09
N LEU A 141 -0.69 3.88 -3.80
CA LEU A 141 0.53 3.57 -4.57
C LEU A 141 0.21 3.17 -6.02
N MET A 142 -0.82 2.35 -6.23
CA MET A 142 -1.29 1.99 -7.57
C MET A 142 -1.71 3.20 -8.40
N LEU A 143 -2.38 4.17 -7.76
CA LEU A 143 -2.80 5.44 -8.37
C LEU A 143 -1.58 6.28 -8.77
N VAL A 144 -0.64 6.49 -7.85
CA VAL A 144 0.51 7.37 -8.09
C VAL A 144 1.45 6.81 -9.16
N MET A 145 1.58 5.48 -9.26
CA MET A 145 2.43 4.83 -10.26
C MET A 145 1.75 4.60 -11.61
N ALA A 146 0.45 4.91 -11.74
CA ALA A 146 -0.31 4.61 -12.94
C ALA A 146 0.24 5.36 -14.17
N ASN A 147 0.51 4.62 -15.24
CA ASN A 147 0.87 5.20 -16.54
C ASN A 147 -0.31 5.34 -17.51
N ASN A 148 -1.53 4.96 -17.08
CA ASN A 148 -2.75 5.03 -17.87
C ASN A 148 -3.99 5.31 -16.99
N PHE A 149 -5.07 5.76 -17.63
CA PHE A 149 -6.29 6.16 -16.92
C PHE A 149 -7.03 5.01 -16.24
N LEU A 150 -6.91 3.79 -16.77
CA LEU A 150 -7.59 2.63 -16.20
C LEU A 150 -6.98 2.25 -14.84
N GLN A 151 -5.66 2.19 -14.74
CA GLN A 151 -4.98 1.95 -13.47
C GLN A 151 -5.18 3.12 -12.51
N LEU A 152 -5.19 4.36 -13.01
CA LEU A 152 -5.46 5.54 -12.20
C LEU A 152 -6.86 5.47 -11.58
N PHE A 153 -7.88 5.11 -12.37
CA PHE A 153 -9.25 4.94 -11.90
C PHE A 153 -9.36 3.79 -10.88
N PHE A 154 -8.68 2.66 -11.13
CA PHE A 154 -8.62 1.55 -10.17
C PHE A 154 -8.04 1.96 -8.82
N GLY A 155 -6.98 2.78 -8.80
CA GLY A 155 -6.40 3.26 -7.54
C GLY A 155 -7.19 4.39 -6.88
N TRP A 156 -8.12 5.02 -7.61
CA TRP A 156 -8.94 6.14 -7.15
C TRP A 156 -10.19 5.70 -6.39
N GLU A 157 -10.80 4.59 -6.80
CA GLU A 157 -11.97 3.97 -6.14
C GLU A 157 -11.57 3.09 -4.94
#